data_AF-A0A4U9UKT1-F1
#
_entry.id   AF-A0A4U9UKT1-F1
#
_cell.length_a   1.000
_cell.length_b   1.000
_cell.length_c   1.000
_cell.angle_alpha   90.00
_cell.angle_beta   90.00
_cell.angle_gamma   90.00
#
_symmetry.space_group_name_H-M   'P 1'
#
loop_
_entity.id
_entity.type
_entity.pdbx_description
1 polymer ?
#
loop_
_entity_poly.entity_id
_entity_poly.type
_entity_poly.pdbx_seq_one_letter_code
_entity_poly.pdbx_strand_id
1 'polypeptide(L)'
;MIFSAPGLKIHAKLFLISRREGDDIVRYAHIGTGNFNEKTARIYTDYSLLTADSRITNEVRRVFNFIENPYRPVSFDNLMVSPQNSRRMLYDLIDREIANALAGENAAIMLKINNLGG
;
A
#
# COMPACT_ATOMS: atom_id res chain seq x y z
N MET A 1 0.41 8.24 20.12
CA MET A 1 -0.61 7.85 19.12
C MET A 1 -0.91 9.08 18.29
N ILE A 2 -0.70 8.99 16.98
CA ILE A 2 -1.16 10.03 16.05
C ILE A 2 -2.62 9.69 15.74
N PHE A 3 -3.52 10.63 16.02
CA PHE A 3 -4.92 10.50 15.62
C PHE A 3 -5.04 10.96 14.18
N SER A 4 -5.83 10.23 13.38
CA SER A 4 -6.12 10.66 12.02
C SER A 4 -6.77 12.05 12.03
N ALA A 5 -6.40 12.91 11.09
CA ALA A 5 -7.07 14.19 10.89
C ALA A 5 -8.58 13.98 10.70
N PRO A 6 -9.44 14.91 11.17
CA PRO A 6 -10.88 14.85 10.95
C PRO A 6 -11.20 14.64 9.46
N GLY A 7 -11.91 13.55 9.12
CA GLY A 7 -12.27 13.21 7.75
C GLY A 7 -11.33 12.23 7.04
N LEU A 8 -10.14 11.91 7.58
CA LEU A 8 -9.23 10.91 7.00
C LEU A 8 -9.36 9.56 7.73
N LYS A 9 -10.03 8.59 7.12
CA LYS A 9 -10.08 7.21 7.64
C LYS A 9 -8.85 6.43 7.19
N ILE A 10 -8.09 5.89 8.13
CA ILE A 10 -6.93 5.05 7.83
C ILE A 10 -7.37 3.59 7.82
N HIS A 11 -7.44 3.00 6.63
CA HIS A 11 -7.76 1.58 6.44
C HIS A 11 -6.52 0.72 6.15
N ALA A 12 -5.36 1.33 5.93
CA ALA A 12 -4.12 0.59 5.73
C ALA A 12 -3.65 -0.06 7.05
N LYS A 13 -3.14 -1.28 6.98
CA LYS A 13 -2.53 -1.98 8.11
C LYS A 13 -1.04 -2.09 7.85
N LEU A 14 -0.32 -1.16 8.48
CA LEU A 14 1.11 -0.97 8.30
C LEU A 14 1.78 -0.91 9.66
N PHE A 15 2.98 -1.49 9.75
CA PHE A 15 3.94 -1.08 10.77
C PHE A 15 5.30 -0.87 10.12
N LEU A 16 6.11 -0.01 10.74
CA LEU A 16 7.48 0.26 10.32
C LEU A 16 8.37 0.19 11.55
N ILE A 17 9.36 -0.68 11.52
CA ILE A 17 10.39 -0.82 12.55
C ILE A 17 11.67 -0.24 11.99
N SER A 18 12.28 0.70 12.70
CA SER A 18 13.64 1.16 12.42
C SER A 18 14.57 0.56 13.46
N ARG A 19 15.57 -0.21 13.02
CA ARG A 19 16.56 -0.85 13.88
C ARG A 19 17.94 -0.35 13.49
N ARG A 20 18.79 -0.08 14.48
CA ARG A 20 20.21 0.19 14.25
C ARG A 20 20.94 -1.13 14.06
N GLU A 21 21.64 -1.28 12.94
CA GLU A 21 22.46 -2.44 12.62
C GLU A 21 23.86 -1.93 12.26
N GLY A 22 24.78 -2.01 13.24
CA GLY A 22 26.06 -1.32 13.14
C GLY A 22 25.88 0.20 13.08
N ASP A 23 26.45 0.83 12.05
CA ASP A 23 26.35 2.27 11.82
C ASP A 23 25.09 2.67 11.04
N ASP A 24 24.38 1.71 10.45
CA ASP A 24 23.23 1.95 9.60
C ASP A 24 21.89 1.86 10.34
N ILE A 25 20.89 2.59 9.83
CA ILE A 25 19.49 2.43 10.23
C ILE A 25 18.79 1.59 9.16
N VAL A 26 18.49 0.34 9.50
CA VAL A 26 17.72 -0.58 8.67
C VAL A 26 16.24 -0.49 9.03
N ARG A 27 15.38 -0.55 8.02
CA ARG A 27 13.92 -0.50 8.19
C ARG A 27 13.28 -1.81 7.77
N TYR A 28 12.31 -2.23 8.56
CA TYR A 28 11.44 -3.37 8.27
C TYR A 28 10.01 -2.89 8.24
N ALA A 29 9.29 -3.21 7.16
CA ALA A 29 7.90 -2.84 7.00
C ALA A 29 7.00 -4.07 6.96
N HIS A 30 5.79 -3.90 7.50
CA HIS A 30 4.66 -4.77 7.28
C HIS A 30 3.60 -4.07 6.45
N ILE A 31 3.00 -4.81 5.51
CA ILE A 31 1.84 -4.39 4.74
C ILE A 31 0.81 -5.50 4.76
N GLY A 32 -0.34 -5.24 5.38
CA GLY A 32 -1.44 -6.19 5.51
C GLY A 32 -2.69 -5.78 4.73
N THR A 33 -3.37 -6.77 4.15
CA THR A 33 -4.75 -6.60 3.63
C THR A 33 -5.79 -6.65 4.75
N GLY A 34 -5.45 -7.34 5.84
CA GLY A 34 -6.30 -7.61 7.00
C GLY A 34 -5.99 -6.78 8.23
N ASN A 35 -6.92 -6.77 9.18
CA ASN A 35 -6.72 -6.14 10.49
C ASN A 35 -5.74 -6.95 11.36
N PHE A 36 -4.97 -6.26 12.23
CA PHE A 36 -4.11 -6.87 13.25
C PHE A 36 -4.87 -7.58 14.39
N ASN A 37 -6.18 -7.83 14.24
CA ASN A 37 -6.98 -8.46 15.29
C ASN A 37 -6.82 -10.00 15.20
N GLU A 38 -6.13 -10.55 16.20
CA GLU A 38 -5.81 -11.98 16.32
C GLU A 38 -7.06 -12.89 16.32
N LYS A 39 -8.20 -12.39 16.82
CA LYS A 39 -9.48 -13.13 16.82
C LYS A 39 -10.04 -13.31 15.41
N THR A 40 -9.82 -12.36 14.50
CA THR A 40 -10.29 -12.43 13.11
C THR A 40 -9.26 -13.07 12.18
N ALA A 41 -7.97 -13.05 12.54
CA ALA A 41 -6.89 -13.62 11.71
C ALA A 41 -7.04 -15.13 11.44
N ARG A 42 -7.77 -15.86 12.30
CA ARG A 42 -8.07 -17.29 12.09
C ARG A 42 -9.28 -17.56 11.19
N ILE A 43 -10.09 -16.55 10.93
CA ILE A 43 -11.38 -16.67 10.23
C ILE A 43 -11.33 -16.02 8.85
N TYR A 44 -10.55 -14.94 8.68
CA TYR A 44 -10.40 -14.22 7.41
C TYR A 44 -9.06 -14.58 6.74
N THR A 45 -9.10 -14.79 5.42
CA THR A 45 -7.88 -14.98 4.62
C THR A 45 -7.29 -13.62 4.28
N ASP A 46 -6.18 -13.29 4.92
CA ASP A 46 -5.46 -12.03 4.72
C ASP A 46 -4.01 -12.28 4.31
N TYR A 47 -3.46 -11.36 3.52
CA TYR A 47 -2.04 -11.35 3.18
C TYR A 47 -1.29 -10.41 4.12
N SER A 48 -0.07 -10.81 4.48
CA SER A 48 0.90 -10.00 5.23
C SER A 48 2.25 -10.08 4.53
N LEU A 49 2.71 -8.95 4.01
CA LEU A 49 4.06 -8.80 3.47
C LEU A 49 4.96 -8.25 4.58
N LEU A 50 6.03 -8.98 4.91
CA LEU A 50 7.15 -8.48 5.72
C LEU A 50 8.35 -8.27 4.80
N THR A 51 8.95 -7.08 4.83
CA THR A 51 10.06 -6.75 3.93
C THR A 51 11.05 -5.77 4.54
N ALA A 52 12.31 -5.91 4.16
CA ALA A 52 13.39 -4.94 4.41
C ALA A 52 13.79 -4.19 3.12
N ASP A 53 13.07 -4.38 2.01
CA ASP A 53 13.34 -3.70 0.74
C ASP A 53 13.23 -2.18 0.92
N SER A 54 14.33 -1.47 0.69
CA SER A 54 14.43 -0.03 0.89
C SER A 54 13.42 0.75 0.03
N ARG A 55 13.03 0.25 -1.15
CA ARG A 55 12.03 0.89 -2.02
C ARG A 55 10.68 0.94 -1.34
N ILE A 56 10.28 -0.18 -0.72
CA ILE A 56 9.00 -0.30 -0.01
C ILE A 56 9.06 0.36 1.36
N THR A 57 10.12 0.14 2.14
CA THR A 57 10.20 0.68 3.51
C THR A 57 10.29 2.21 3.55
N ASN A 58 10.95 2.83 2.56
CA ASN A 58 10.94 4.29 2.41
C ASN A 58 9.55 4.82 2.08
N GLU A 59 8.78 4.10 1.26
CA GLU A 59 7.40 4.49 0.94
C GLU A 59 6.44 4.30 2.10
N VAL A 60 6.56 3.22 2.86
CA VAL A 60 5.79 3.06 4.11
C VAL A 60 6.09 4.19 5.09
N ARG A 61 7.36 4.62 5.19
CA ARG A 61 7.71 5.84 5.96
C ARG A 61 7.02 7.09 5.40
N ARG A 62 6.97 7.26 4.07
CA ARG A 62 6.23 8.37 3.43
C ARG A 62 4.74 8.33 3.76
N VAL A 63 4.12 7.15 3.86
CA VAL A 63 2.72 7.00 4.29
C VAL A 63 2.52 7.50 5.71
N PHE A 64 3.40 7.14 6.66
CA PHE A 64 3.31 7.65 8.03
C PHE A 64 3.47 9.18 8.09
N ASN A 65 4.45 9.74 7.36
CA ASN A 65 4.63 11.19 7.27
C ASN A 65 3.40 11.89 6.65
N PHE A 66 2.76 11.27 5.67
CA PHE A 66 1.54 11.78 5.05
C PHE A 66 0.34 11.76 6.00
N ILE A 67 0.22 10.73 6.84
CA ILE A 67 -0.80 10.67 7.89
C ILE A 67 -0.60 11.80 8.91
N GLU A 68 0.64 12.06 9.30
CA GLU A 68 1.00 13.14 10.24
C GLU A 68 0.79 14.54 9.63
N ASN A 69 1.09 14.72 8.35
CA ASN A 69 0.97 15.99 7.65
C ASN A 69 0.41 15.81 6.23
N PRO A 70 -0.92 15.68 6.10
CA PRO A 70 -1.57 15.35 4.82
C PRO A 70 -1.54 16.50 3.81
N TYR A 71 -1.22 17.73 4.24
CA TYR A 71 -1.17 18.89 3.36
C TYR A 71 0.13 18.96 2.55
N ARG A 72 1.15 18.19 2.91
CA ARG A 72 2.42 18.16 2.19
C ARG A 72 2.28 17.27 0.95
N PRO A 73 2.69 17.74 -0.25
CA PRO A 73 2.68 16.90 -1.44
C PRO A 73 3.56 15.67 -1.22
N VAL A 74 3.03 14.49 -1.57
CA VAL A 74 3.70 13.20 -1.47
C VAL A 74 3.50 12.41 -2.75
N SER A 75 4.52 11.66 -3.15
CA SER A 75 4.45 10.72 -4.27
C SER A 75 4.92 9.33 -3.82
N PHE A 76 4.39 8.32 -4.51
CA PHE A 76 4.73 6.92 -4.31
C PHE A 76 4.95 6.30 -5.68
N ASP A 77 6.05 5.57 -5.81
CA ASP A 77 6.49 4.92 -7.04
C ASP A 77 6.07 3.44 -7.05
N ASN A 78 5.91 2.82 -5.88
CA ASN A 78 5.61 1.40 -5.73
C ASN A 78 4.26 1.13 -5.05
N LEU A 79 3.95 1.88 -3.98
CA LEU A 79 2.73 1.73 -3.19
C LEU A 79 1.55 2.44 -3.86
N MET A 80 0.44 1.72 -3.93
CA MET A 80 -0.86 2.28 -4.23
C MET A 80 -1.49 2.81 -2.94
N VAL A 81 -1.56 4.14 -2.79
CA VAL A 81 -2.04 4.85 -1.60
C VAL A 81 -3.26 5.69 -1.97
N SER A 82 -4.40 5.37 -1.36
CA SER A 82 -5.63 6.16 -1.52
C SER A 82 -5.66 7.37 -0.57
N PRO A 83 -6.22 8.51 -0.99
CA PRO A 83 -6.74 8.82 -2.32
C PRO A 83 -5.67 9.31 -3.32
N GLN A 84 -4.39 9.28 -2.95
CA GLN A 84 -3.31 9.98 -3.63
C GLN A 84 -3.03 9.53 -5.06
N ASN A 85 -2.86 8.22 -5.30
CA ASN A 85 -2.44 7.70 -6.61
C ASN A 85 -3.21 6.46 -7.07
N SER A 86 -4.12 5.92 -6.25
CA SER A 86 -4.76 4.62 -6.52
C SER A 86 -5.55 4.57 -7.81
N ARG A 87 -6.37 5.59 -8.10
CA ARG A 87 -7.12 5.67 -9.36
C ARG A 87 -6.19 5.72 -10.58
N ARG A 88 -5.19 6.59 -10.53
CA ARG A 88 -4.22 6.75 -11.63
C ARG A 88 -3.48 5.45 -11.89
N MET A 89 -2.90 4.84 -10.86
CA MET A 89 -2.14 3.60 -11.02
C MET A 89 -3.02 2.44 -11.51
N LEU A 90 -4.27 2.33 -11.05
CA LEU A 90 -5.20 1.32 -11.58
C LEU A 90 -5.50 1.54 -13.06
N TYR A 91 -5.72 2.78 -13.49
CA TYR A 91 -5.93 3.09 -14.91
C TYR A 91 -4.68 2.80 -15.73
N ASP A 92 -3.49 3.22 -15.27
CA ASP A 92 -2.24 2.93 -15.96
C ASP A 92 -2.02 1.41 -16.16
N LEU A 93 -2.41 0.59 -15.17
CA LEU A 93 -2.35 -0.88 -15.28
C LEU A 93 -3.38 -1.44 -16.26
N ILE A 94 -4.61 -0.92 -16.27
CA ILE A 94 -5.68 -1.33 -17.20
C ILE A 94 -5.31 -0.96 -18.63
N ASP A 95 -4.88 0.29 -18.84
CA ASP A 95 -4.51 0.83 -20.15
C ASP A 95 -3.33 0.07 -20.76
N ARG A 96 -2.39 -0.40 -19.92
CA ARG A 96 -1.30 -1.27 -20.37
C ARG A 96 -1.82 -2.60 -20.89
N GLU A 97 -2.74 -3.26 -20.19
CA GLU A 97 -3.32 -4.53 -20.67
C GLU A 97 -4.16 -4.32 -21.95
N ILE A 98 -4.85 -3.18 -22.06
CA ILE A 98 -5.54 -2.79 -23.31
C ILE A 98 -4.54 -2.66 -24.46
N ALA A 99 -3.42 -1.97 -24.25
CA ALA A 99 -2.39 -1.80 -25.27
C ALA A 99 -1.79 -3.15 -25.73
N ASN A 100 -1.51 -4.04 -24.79
CA ASN A 100 -1.02 -5.40 -25.09
C ASN A 100 -2.03 -6.19 -25.93
N ALA A 101 -3.32 -6.14 -25.57
CA ALA A 101 -4.39 -6.81 -26.32
C ALA A 101 -4.51 -6.28 -27.76
N LEU A 102 -4.41 -4.96 -27.95
CA LEU A 102 -4.45 -4.32 -29.27
C LEU A 102 -3.22 -4.66 -30.12
N ALA A 103 -2.07 -4.93 -29.48
CA ALA A 103 -0.86 -5.40 -30.14
C ALA A 103 -0.90 -6.91 -30.50
N GLY A 104 -1.97 -7.63 -30.13
CA GLY A 104 -2.09 -9.07 -30.32
C GLY A 104 -1.25 -9.89 -29.31
N GLU A 105 -0.78 -9.26 -28.24
CA GLU A 105 -0.10 -9.94 -27.14
C GLU A 105 -1.11 -10.56 -26.16
N ASN A 106 -0.62 -11.49 -25.33
CA ASN A 106 -1.43 -12.03 -24.25
C ASN A 106 -1.71 -10.94 -23.20
N ALA A 107 -2.99 -10.64 -22.97
CA ALA A 107 -3.44 -9.66 -22.00
C ALA A 107 -4.50 -10.26 -21.07
N ALA A 108 -4.39 -9.98 -19.77
CA ALA A 108 -5.35 -10.46 -18.79
C ALA A 108 -5.38 -9.60 -17.54
N ILE A 109 -6.59 -9.39 -16.99
CA ILE A 109 -6.79 -8.74 -15.70
C ILE A 109 -7.50 -9.73 -14.78
N MET A 110 -6.85 -10.05 -13.65
CA MET A 110 -7.44 -10.88 -12.60
C MET A 110 -7.55 -10.06 -11.31
N LEU A 111 -8.78 -9.82 -10.85
CA LEU A 111 -9.06 -9.06 -9.62
C LEU A 111 -9.71 -9.96 -8.57
N LYS A 112 -9.13 -9.95 -7.36
CA LYS A 112 -9.74 -10.55 -6.16
C LYS A 112 -10.06 -9.44 -5.18
N ILE A 113 -11.34 -9.11 -5.05
CA ILE A 113 -11.84 -8.01 -4.23
C ILE A 113 -13.13 -8.43 -3.53
N ASN A 114 -13.41 -7.80 -2.38
CA ASN A 114 -14.62 -8.10 -1.61
C ASN A 114 -15.87 -7.39 -2.18
N ASN A 115 -15.69 -6.24 -2.83
CA ASN A 115 -16.77 -5.47 -3.45
C ASN A 115 -16.22 -4.67 -4.64
N LEU A 116 -16.99 -4.63 -5.74
CA LEU A 116 -16.78 -3.77 -6.89
C LEU A 116 -18.05 -2.91 -7.06
N GLY A 117 -18.03 -1.70 -6.50
CA GLY A 117 -19.20 -0.81 -6.49
C GLY A 117 -18.81 0.65 -6.74
N GLY A 118 -19.79 1.44 -7.20
CA GLY A 118 -19.71 2.89 -7.37
C GLY A 118 -20.05 3.65 -6.10
#